data_AF-A0A8H7ABX9-F1
#
_entry.id   AF-A0A8H7ABX9-F1
#
_cell.length_a   1.000
_cell.length_b   1.000
_cell.length_c   1.000
_cell.angle_alpha   90.00
_cell.angle_beta   90.00
_cell.angle_gamma   90.00
#
_symmetry.space_group_name_H-M   'P 1'
#
loop_
_entity.id
_entity.type
_entity.pdbx_description
1 polymer ?
#
loop_
_entity_poly.entity_id
_entity_poly.type
_entity_poly.pdbx_seq_one_letter_code
_entity_poly.pdbx_strand_id
1 'polypeptide(L)'
;MDTKNDLGNLLGENELQKQKDILNWLSNIDYPPQQNNYISRREPQTGVWLLRSPEFCAWLEADKQTLFCPGIPGAGKSIQTSIVVDYLIEKFYDEPTVGVAYLYCNFQRQQDQKTESLLANLIKQLVQHQIPLPSNVKLLYERLTKKNQRPSLEVLSETFQSIASSYSRVFIVIDAFDECDDTDGSRTRFLDRLFSIQNKIRLNLFATSR
;
A
#
# COMPACT_ATOMS: atom_id res chain seq x y z
N MET A 1 41.60 -17.86 2.42
CA MET A 1 41.18 -16.65 3.13
C MET A 1 39.71 -16.34 2.82
N ASP A 2 38.89 -17.34 2.46
CA ASP A 2 37.60 -17.13 1.79
C ASP A 2 36.37 -17.46 2.66
N THR A 3 36.56 -18.18 3.76
CA THR A 3 35.44 -18.65 4.60
C THR A 3 34.63 -17.53 5.24
N LYS A 4 35.22 -16.38 5.59
CA LYS A 4 34.48 -15.24 6.15
C LYS A 4 33.61 -14.52 5.11
N ASN A 5 34.06 -14.50 3.86
CA ASN A 5 33.34 -13.84 2.78
C ASN A 5 32.17 -14.73 2.31
N ASP A 6 32.40 -16.04 2.24
CA ASP A 6 31.36 -17.02 1.94
C ASP A 6 30.26 -17.04 3.02
N LEU A 7 30.63 -17.01 4.30
CA LEU A 7 29.67 -16.90 5.41
C LEU A 7 28.88 -15.59 5.37
N GLY A 8 29.50 -14.46 5.03
CA GLY A 8 28.81 -13.17 4.88
C GLY A 8 27.78 -13.19 3.75
N ASN A 9 28.14 -13.78 2.61
CA ASN A 9 27.24 -13.92 1.45
C ASN A 9 26.07 -14.87 1.76
N LEU A 10 26.35 -16.03 2.36
CA LEU A 10 25.33 -17.01 2.78
C LEU A 10 24.34 -16.42 3.80
N LEU A 11 24.81 -15.58 4.74
CA LEU A 11 23.93 -14.91 5.71
C LEU A 11 23.05 -13.84 5.04
N GLY A 12 23.59 -13.09 4.09
CA GLY A 12 22.83 -12.11 3.31
C GLY A 12 21.74 -12.74 2.44
N GLU A 13 22.06 -13.85 1.76
CA GLU A 13 21.09 -14.59 0.93
C GLU A 13 19.94 -15.18 1.76
N ASN A 14 20.25 -15.75 2.93
CA ASN A 14 19.24 -16.30 3.83
C ASN A 14 18.30 -15.22 4.39
N GLU A 15 18.80 -14.04 4.73
CA GLU A 15 17.97 -12.92 5.21
C GLU A 15 17.07 -12.40 4.10
N LEU A 16 17.58 -12.27 2.87
CA LEU A 16 16.78 -11.85 1.71
C LEU A 16 15.68 -12.86 1.39
N GLN A 17 15.98 -14.16 1.46
CA GLN A 17 14.96 -15.19 1.26
C GLN A 17 13.89 -15.15 2.35
N LYS A 18 14.29 -15.04 3.63
CA LYS A 18 13.35 -14.91 4.74
C LYS A 18 12.47 -13.66 4.60
N GLN A 19 13.03 -12.54 4.13
CA GLN A 19 12.27 -11.34 3.83
C GLN A 19 11.22 -11.58 2.74
N LYS A 20 11.58 -12.24 1.63
CA LYS A 20 10.63 -12.62 0.58
C LYS A 20 9.50 -13.51 1.12
N ASP A 21 9.83 -14.49 1.96
CA ASP A 21 8.84 -15.40 2.55
C ASP A 21 7.85 -14.65 3.45
N ILE A 22 8.34 -13.69 4.24
CA ILE A 22 7.50 -12.83 5.08
C ILE A 22 6.58 -11.94 4.24
N LEU A 23 7.11 -11.30 3.18
CA LEU A 23 6.33 -10.42 2.31
C LEU A 23 5.25 -11.19 1.54
N ASN A 24 5.58 -12.38 1.03
CA ASN A 24 4.63 -13.27 0.36
C ASN A 24 3.58 -13.82 1.32
N TRP A 25 3.97 -14.06 2.57
CA TRP A 25 3.03 -14.41 3.62
C TRP A 25 2.09 -13.24 3.94
N LEU A 26 2.55 -11.99 4.00
CA LEU A 26 1.63 -10.85 4.20
C LEU A 26 0.61 -10.75 3.07
N SER A 27 1.06 -10.73 1.82
CA SER A 27 0.18 -10.69 0.66
C SER A 27 0.87 -11.26 -0.57
N ASN A 28 0.16 -12.14 -1.29
CA ASN A 28 0.58 -12.66 -2.59
C ASN A 28 0.25 -11.69 -3.75
N ILE A 29 -0.50 -10.61 -3.50
CA ILE A 29 -0.86 -9.63 -4.51
C ILE A 29 0.33 -8.71 -4.76
N ASP A 30 0.59 -8.45 -6.04
CA ASP A 30 1.63 -7.54 -6.50
C ASP A 30 1.02 -6.53 -7.48
N TYR A 31 0.95 -5.27 -7.05
CA TYR A 31 0.39 -4.17 -7.83
C TYR A 31 1.36 -3.45 -8.79
N PRO A 32 2.71 -3.46 -8.63
CA PRO A 32 3.63 -2.84 -9.58
C PRO A 32 3.42 -3.24 -11.04
N PRO A 33 3.15 -4.52 -11.41
CA PRO A 33 2.83 -4.87 -12.80
C PRO A 33 1.56 -4.16 -13.32
N GLN A 34 0.55 -4.00 -12.47
CA GLN A 34 -0.69 -3.31 -12.80
C GLN A 34 -0.49 -1.79 -12.91
N GLN A 35 0.26 -1.19 -11.99
CA GLN A 35 0.71 0.20 -12.06
C GLN A 35 1.43 0.48 -13.38
N ASN A 36 2.44 -0.34 -13.71
CA ASN A 36 3.22 -0.22 -14.94
C ASN A 36 2.35 -0.33 -16.19
N ASN A 37 1.36 -1.21 -16.20
CA ASN A 37 0.42 -1.35 -17.31
C ASN A 37 -0.46 -0.11 -17.49
N TYR A 38 -0.96 0.49 -16.41
CA TYR A 38 -1.78 1.68 -16.49
C TYR A 38 -0.97 2.90 -16.90
N ILE A 39 0.21 3.10 -16.31
CA ILE A 39 1.05 4.25 -16.65
C ILE A 39 1.61 4.15 -18.06
N SER A 40 1.91 2.94 -18.57
CA SER A 40 2.38 2.76 -19.96
C SER A 40 1.32 3.07 -21.02
N ARG A 41 0.03 3.05 -20.64
CA ARG A 41 -1.10 3.40 -21.50
C ARG A 41 -1.47 4.88 -21.43
N ARG A 42 -0.79 5.66 -20.60
CA ARG A 42 -1.01 7.09 -20.47
C ARG A 42 -0.60 7.77 -21.77
N GLU A 43 -1.55 8.44 -22.41
CA GLU A 43 -1.24 9.38 -23.48
C GLU A 43 -0.56 10.64 -22.92
N PRO A 44 0.44 11.22 -23.61
CA PRO A 44 1.10 12.45 -23.18
C PRO A 44 0.11 13.53 -22.76
N GLN A 45 0.42 14.24 -21.68
CA GLN A 45 -0.42 15.29 -21.07
C GLN A 45 -1.72 14.82 -20.38
N THR A 46 -2.12 13.56 -20.51
CA THR A 46 -3.28 13.02 -19.78
C THR A 46 -3.04 13.12 -18.27
N GLY A 47 -4.08 13.55 -17.54
CA GLY A 47 -4.11 13.68 -16.08
C GLY A 47 -3.23 14.77 -15.48
N VAL A 48 -2.51 15.57 -16.29
CA VAL A 48 -1.73 16.73 -15.80
C VAL A 48 -2.64 17.76 -15.13
N TRP A 49 -3.87 17.91 -15.60
CA TRP A 49 -4.85 18.82 -15.00
C TRP A 49 -5.14 18.46 -13.53
N LEU A 50 -5.18 17.17 -13.19
CA LEU A 50 -5.43 16.69 -11.83
C LEU A 50 -4.27 17.09 -10.91
N LEU A 51 -3.03 16.85 -11.35
CA LEU A 51 -1.84 17.20 -10.56
C LEU A 51 -1.66 18.71 -10.36
N ARG A 52 -2.35 19.53 -11.16
CA ARG A 52 -2.37 21.00 -11.06
C ARG A 52 -3.63 21.53 -10.38
N SER A 53 -4.57 20.66 -10.02
CA SER A 53 -5.82 21.09 -9.43
C SER A 53 -5.58 21.62 -8.01
N PRO A 54 -6.30 22.68 -7.58
CA PRO A 54 -6.19 23.18 -6.22
C PRO A 54 -6.46 22.10 -5.17
N GLU A 55 -7.39 21.18 -5.43
CA GLU A 55 -7.78 20.08 -4.56
C GLU A 55 -6.63 19.07 -4.38
N PHE A 56 -5.97 18.68 -5.47
CA PHE A 56 -4.81 17.79 -5.41
C PHE A 56 -3.64 18.45 -4.68
N CYS A 57 -3.34 19.71 -5.00
CA CYS A 57 -2.27 20.45 -4.32
C CYS A 57 -2.56 20.60 -2.83
N ALA A 58 -3.80 20.93 -2.44
CA ALA A 58 -4.19 21.01 -1.03
C ALA A 58 -4.07 19.66 -0.32
N TRP A 59 -4.51 18.58 -0.97
CA TRP A 59 -4.34 17.21 -0.47
C TRP A 59 -2.87 16.81 -0.35
N LEU A 60 -2.02 17.22 -1.29
CA LEU A 60 -0.60 16.90 -1.28
C LEU A 60 0.17 17.66 -0.19
N GLU A 61 -0.19 18.90 0.10
CA GLU A 61 0.58 19.74 1.03
C GLU A 61 0.09 19.64 2.48
N ALA A 62 -1.21 19.44 2.72
CA ALA A 62 -1.77 19.40 4.06
C ALA A 62 -1.82 17.99 4.67
N ASP A 63 -1.80 17.90 5.99
CA ASP A 63 -1.82 16.61 6.70
C ASP A 63 -3.23 16.05 6.84
N LYS A 64 -3.31 14.71 6.91
CA LYS A 64 -4.54 13.99 7.27
C LYS A 64 -5.71 14.27 6.32
N GLN A 65 -5.41 14.53 5.05
CA GLN A 65 -6.41 14.85 4.04
C GLN A 65 -6.93 13.60 3.34
N THR A 66 -8.19 13.66 2.93
CA THR A 66 -8.80 12.67 2.05
C THR A 66 -9.29 13.37 0.80
N LEU A 67 -8.79 12.95 -0.37
CA LEU A 67 -9.25 13.40 -1.67
C LEU A 67 -10.03 12.27 -2.35
N PHE A 68 -11.32 12.50 -2.55
CA PHE A 68 -12.20 11.57 -3.22
C PHE A 68 -12.53 12.07 -4.63
N CYS A 69 -12.29 11.22 -5.63
CA CYS A 69 -12.51 11.52 -7.04
C CYS A 69 -13.62 10.60 -7.60
N PRO A 70 -14.89 11.03 -7.54
CA PRO A 70 -15.98 10.28 -8.15
C PRO A 70 -15.89 10.36 -9.68
N GLY A 71 -16.38 9.34 -10.37
CA GLY A 71 -16.45 9.37 -11.82
C GLY A 71 -17.21 8.20 -12.42
N ILE A 72 -17.87 8.45 -13.55
CA ILE A 72 -18.61 7.41 -14.28
C ILE A 72 -17.69 6.27 -14.77
N PRO A 73 -18.24 5.07 -15.06
CA PRO A 73 -17.49 4.02 -15.74
C PRO A 73 -16.83 4.53 -17.03
N GLY A 74 -15.58 4.15 -17.27
CA GLY A 74 -14.82 4.60 -18.45
C GLY A 74 -14.23 6.01 -18.36
N ALA A 75 -14.45 6.78 -17.28
CA ALA A 75 -13.88 8.13 -17.11
C ALA A 75 -12.35 8.20 -16.93
N GLY A 76 -11.65 7.07 -17.04
CA GLY A 76 -10.19 7.01 -16.89
C GLY A 76 -9.68 7.08 -15.44
N LYS A 77 -10.52 6.72 -14.45
CA LYS A 77 -10.15 6.72 -13.02
C LYS A 77 -8.85 5.96 -12.73
N SER A 78 -8.68 4.75 -13.27
CA SER A 78 -7.45 3.96 -13.08
C SER A 78 -6.20 4.62 -13.67
N ILE A 79 -6.35 5.35 -14.79
CA ILE A 79 -5.26 6.15 -15.38
C ILE A 79 -4.95 7.36 -14.49
N GLN A 80 -5.97 8.02 -13.93
CA GLN A 80 -5.76 9.12 -12.98
C GLN A 80 -5.06 8.63 -11.71
N THR A 81 -5.51 7.51 -11.15
CA THR A 81 -4.89 6.86 -9.99
C THR A 81 -3.43 6.50 -10.29
N SER A 82 -3.14 5.88 -11.43
CA SER A 82 -1.76 5.51 -11.77
C SER A 82 -0.86 6.73 -11.92
N ILE A 83 -1.36 7.85 -12.46
CA ILE A 83 -0.65 9.12 -12.55
C ILE A 83 -0.34 9.69 -11.15
N VAL A 84 -1.29 9.61 -10.22
CA VAL A 84 -1.06 10.04 -8.83
C VAL A 84 0.01 9.17 -8.16
N VAL A 85 -0.06 7.86 -8.32
CA VAL A 85 0.95 6.93 -7.78
C VAL A 85 2.32 7.22 -8.36
N ASP A 86 2.42 7.34 -9.68
CA ASP A 86 3.68 7.63 -10.40
C ASP A 86 4.30 8.94 -9.92
N TYR A 87 3.49 9.99 -9.82
CA TYR A 87 3.92 11.29 -9.31
C TYR A 87 4.41 11.23 -7.86
N LEU A 88 3.73 10.52 -6.97
CA LEU A 88 4.14 10.39 -5.57
C LEU A 88 5.45 9.62 -5.42
N ILE A 89 5.60 8.53 -6.18
CA ILE A 89 6.84 7.74 -6.18
C ILE A 89 8.01 8.60 -6.69
N GLU A 90 7.81 9.38 -7.76
CA GLU A 90 8.85 10.26 -8.29
C GLU A 90 9.16 11.42 -7.32
N LYS A 91 8.13 12.11 -6.79
CA LYS A 91 8.30 13.26 -5.90
C LYS A 91 9.04 12.90 -4.62
N PHE A 92 8.79 11.72 -4.05
CA PHE A 92 9.35 11.30 -2.77
C PHE A 92 10.43 10.21 -2.91
N TYR A 93 11.00 10.04 -4.10
CA TYR A 93 12.00 9.00 -4.38
C TYR A 93 13.20 9.06 -3.42
N ASP A 94 13.73 10.27 -3.16
CA ASP A 94 14.87 10.51 -2.28
C ASP A 94 14.46 10.80 -0.80
N GLU A 95 13.17 10.62 -0.46
CA GLU A 95 12.63 10.87 0.88
C GLU A 95 12.16 9.56 1.56
N PRO A 96 13.08 8.74 2.09
CA PRO A 96 12.74 7.42 2.65
C PRO A 96 11.84 7.47 3.89
N THR A 97 11.65 8.66 4.48
CA THR A 97 10.72 8.90 5.59
C THR A 97 9.28 9.09 5.13
N VAL A 98 8.99 9.10 3.83
CA VAL A 98 7.64 9.17 3.27
C VAL A 98 7.26 7.81 2.70
N GLY A 99 6.14 7.26 3.16
CA GLY A 99 5.60 5.99 2.68
C GLY A 99 4.56 6.21 1.59
N VAL A 100 4.62 5.46 0.50
CA VAL A 100 3.60 5.46 -0.56
C VAL A 100 3.11 4.03 -0.75
N ALA A 101 1.80 3.82 -0.66
CA ALA A 101 1.17 2.54 -0.92
C ALA A 101 -0.10 2.72 -1.74
N TYR A 102 -0.46 1.72 -2.56
CA TYR A 102 -1.59 1.83 -3.45
C TYR A 102 -2.31 0.50 -3.67
N LEU A 103 -3.63 0.58 -3.90
CA LEU A 103 -4.50 -0.57 -4.09
C LEU A 103 -5.31 -0.36 -5.37
N TYR A 104 -5.36 -1.39 -6.21
CA TYR A 104 -6.27 -1.45 -7.35
C TYR A 104 -7.40 -2.43 -7.06
N CYS A 105 -8.57 -1.94 -6.65
CA CYS A 105 -9.76 -2.79 -6.50
C CYS A 105 -10.22 -3.29 -7.88
N ASN A 106 -10.66 -4.53 -7.92
CA ASN A 106 -11.17 -5.22 -9.10
C ASN A 106 -12.28 -6.18 -8.67
N PHE A 107 -13.45 -6.06 -9.29
CA PHE A 107 -14.61 -6.89 -8.93
C PHE A 107 -14.41 -8.40 -9.16
N GLN A 108 -13.44 -8.80 -9.97
CA GLN A 108 -13.11 -10.21 -10.26
C GLN A 108 -12.27 -10.86 -9.15
N ARG A 109 -11.72 -10.08 -8.22
CA ARG A 109 -10.79 -10.54 -7.17
C ARG A 109 -11.34 -10.33 -5.76
N GLN A 110 -12.65 -10.51 -5.56
CA GLN A 110 -13.28 -10.20 -4.26
C GLN A 110 -12.70 -10.95 -3.07
N GLN A 111 -12.30 -12.21 -3.26
CA GLN A 111 -11.67 -12.99 -2.19
C GLN A 111 -10.33 -12.40 -1.73
N ASP A 112 -9.64 -11.70 -2.62
CA ASP A 112 -8.35 -11.06 -2.37
C ASP A 112 -8.51 -9.61 -1.84
N GLN A 113 -9.74 -9.11 -1.74
CA GLN A 113 -10.07 -7.71 -1.42
C GLN A 113 -10.90 -7.56 -0.13
N LYS A 114 -10.84 -8.56 0.76
CA LYS A 114 -11.33 -8.42 2.14
C LYS A 114 -10.49 -7.41 2.91
N THR A 115 -11.05 -6.84 3.97
CA THR A 115 -10.38 -5.84 4.83
C THR A 115 -8.97 -6.27 5.25
N GLU A 116 -8.82 -7.52 5.69
CA GLU A 116 -7.54 -8.09 6.12
C GLU A 116 -6.53 -8.16 4.97
N SER A 117 -6.96 -8.60 3.79
CA SER A 117 -6.10 -8.71 2.61
C SER A 117 -5.59 -7.34 2.15
N LEU A 118 -6.46 -6.33 2.16
CA LEU A 118 -6.10 -4.96 1.79
C LEU A 118 -5.09 -4.37 2.79
N LEU A 119 -5.35 -4.49 4.10
CA LEU A 119 -4.41 -4.02 5.14
C LEU A 119 -3.07 -4.76 5.07
N ALA A 120 -3.07 -6.08 4.91
CA ALA A 120 -1.85 -6.86 4.82
C ALA A 120 -1.02 -6.46 3.58
N ASN A 121 -1.68 -6.13 2.47
CA ASN A 121 -1.00 -5.62 1.28
C ASN A 121 -0.40 -4.23 1.49
N LEU A 122 -1.11 -3.31 2.16
CA LEU A 122 -0.56 -2.01 2.52
C LEU A 122 0.67 -2.15 3.44
N ILE A 123 0.62 -3.05 4.42
CA ILE A 123 1.79 -3.35 5.28
C ILE A 123 2.96 -3.84 4.42
N LYS A 124 2.72 -4.82 3.53
CA LYS A 124 3.74 -5.36 2.62
C LYS A 124 4.42 -4.23 1.85
N GLN A 125 3.65 -3.36 1.19
CA GLN A 125 4.21 -2.26 0.38
C GLN A 125 5.06 -1.30 1.21
N LEU A 126 4.62 -0.94 2.41
CA LEU A 126 5.39 -0.04 3.28
C LEU A 126 6.69 -0.70 3.76
N VAL A 127 6.73 -2.00 4.02
CA VAL A 127 7.93 -2.63 4.58
C VAL A 127 8.85 -3.27 3.53
N GLN A 128 8.42 -3.49 2.29
CA GLN A 128 9.16 -4.30 1.31
C GLN A 128 10.55 -3.77 0.94
N HIS A 129 10.77 -2.45 1.06
CA HIS A 129 12.06 -1.81 0.78
C HIS A 129 12.91 -1.57 2.03
N GLN A 130 12.42 -1.96 3.22
CA GLN A 130 13.16 -1.82 4.47
C GLN A 130 14.05 -3.05 4.69
N ILE A 131 15.36 -2.81 4.84
CA ILE A 131 16.35 -3.85 5.15
C ILE A 131 17.14 -3.38 6.38
N PRO A 132 17.00 -4.05 7.54
CA PRO A 132 16.14 -5.22 7.79
C PRO A 132 14.65 -4.86 7.88
N LEU A 133 13.76 -5.85 7.70
CA LEU A 133 12.33 -5.68 7.98
C LEU A 133 12.08 -5.29 9.44
N PRO A 134 11.03 -4.49 9.72
CA PRO A 134 10.57 -4.19 11.08
C PRO A 134 10.38 -5.42 11.96
N SER A 135 10.88 -5.35 13.21
CA SER A 135 10.84 -6.48 14.14
C SER A 135 9.42 -6.95 14.45
N ASN A 136 8.44 -6.03 14.52
CA ASN A 136 7.04 -6.39 14.75
C ASN A 136 6.47 -7.28 13.63
N VAL A 137 6.81 -7.02 12.36
CA VAL A 137 6.41 -7.85 11.22
C VAL A 137 7.11 -9.21 11.23
N LYS A 138 8.42 -9.24 11.53
CA LYS A 138 9.19 -10.49 11.66
C LYS A 138 8.60 -11.40 12.76
N LEU A 139 8.38 -10.85 13.95
CA LEU A 139 7.81 -11.57 15.09
C LEU A 139 6.37 -12.05 14.81
N LEU A 140 5.58 -11.22 14.14
CA LEU A 140 4.22 -11.59 13.73
C LEU A 140 4.22 -12.82 12.82
N TYR A 141 5.07 -12.82 11.79
CA TYR A 141 5.26 -13.95 10.88
C TYR A 141 5.66 -15.21 11.66
N GLU A 142 6.70 -15.14 12.49
CA GLU A 142 7.22 -16.29 13.24
C GLU A 142 6.18 -16.87 14.20
N ARG A 143 5.35 -16.02 14.83
CA ARG A 143 4.31 -16.45 15.77
C ARG A 143 3.17 -17.19 15.07
N LEU A 144 2.74 -16.70 13.92
CA LEU A 144 1.51 -17.17 13.26
C LEU A 144 1.77 -18.33 12.29
N THR A 145 2.92 -18.36 11.61
CA THR A 145 3.29 -19.47 10.73
C THR A 145 3.51 -20.77 11.50
N LYS A 146 4.10 -20.73 12.70
CA LYS A 146 4.22 -21.89 13.61
C LYS A 146 2.87 -22.51 13.99
N LYS A 147 1.79 -21.73 13.92
CA LYS A 147 0.42 -22.16 14.24
C LYS A 147 -0.43 -22.40 12.99
N ASN A 148 0.14 -22.23 11.79
CA ASN A 148 -0.58 -22.25 10.52
C ASN A 148 -1.79 -21.29 10.49
N GLN A 149 -1.60 -20.06 11.01
CA GLN A 149 -2.65 -19.06 11.14
C GLN A 149 -2.38 -17.80 10.30
N ARG A 150 -3.46 -17.11 9.94
CA ARG A 150 -3.44 -15.75 9.40
C ARG A 150 -3.65 -14.72 10.52
N PRO A 151 -3.11 -13.50 10.40
CA PRO A 151 -3.37 -12.44 11.38
C PRO A 151 -4.84 -12.02 11.31
N SER A 152 -5.43 -11.70 12.47
CA SER A 152 -6.78 -11.12 12.52
C SER A 152 -6.76 -9.66 12.06
N LEU A 153 -7.94 -9.11 11.81
CA LEU A 153 -8.11 -7.71 11.45
C LEU A 153 -7.49 -6.76 12.50
N GLU A 154 -7.68 -7.03 13.78
CA GLU A 154 -7.14 -6.21 14.88
C GLU A 154 -5.62 -6.21 14.84
N VAL A 155 -5.00 -7.39 14.71
CA VAL A 155 -3.54 -7.53 14.64
C VAL A 155 -2.98 -6.82 13.42
N LEU A 156 -3.63 -6.92 12.26
CA LEU A 156 -3.25 -6.19 11.05
C LEU A 156 -3.40 -4.68 11.22
N SER A 157 -4.48 -4.23 11.85
CA SER A 157 -4.72 -2.80 12.10
C SER A 157 -3.66 -2.20 13.01
N GLU A 158 -3.31 -2.89 14.10
CA GLU A 158 -2.25 -2.49 15.03
C GLU A 158 -0.88 -2.50 14.35
N THR A 159 -0.59 -3.53 13.57
CA THR A 159 0.68 -3.64 12.82
C THR A 159 0.79 -2.51 11.79
N PHE A 160 -0.27 -2.26 11.01
CA PHE A 160 -0.31 -1.19 10.04
C PHE A 160 -0.13 0.18 10.71
N GLN A 161 -0.84 0.44 11.81
CA GLN A 161 -0.66 1.69 12.56
C GLN A 161 0.78 1.84 13.05
N SER A 162 1.39 0.79 13.58
CA SER A 162 2.78 0.81 14.05
C SER A 162 3.77 1.09 12.93
N ILE A 163 3.61 0.46 11.75
CA ILE A 163 4.47 0.70 10.58
C ILE A 163 4.25 2.11 10.04
N ALA A 164 3.00 2.51 9.84
CA ALA A 164 2.70 3.83 9.30
C ALA A 164 3.16 4.98 10.24
N SER A 165 3.24 4.72 11.57
CA SER A 165 3.80 5.67 12.55
C SER A 165 5.32 5.83 12.49
N SER A 166 6.06 4.91 11.85
CA SER A 166 7.51 5.08 11.67
C SER A 166 7.84 6.03 10.52
N TYR A 167 6.88 6.34 9.66
CA TYR A 167 7.01 7.30 8.59
C TYR A 167 6.68 8.71 9.09
N SER A 168 7.38 9.70 8.53
CA SER A 168 7.02 11.11 8.72
C SER A 168 5.66 11.43 8.09
N ARG A 169 5.31 10.74 7.00
CA ARG A 169 4.06 10.87 6.27
C ARG A 169 3.77 9.61 5.45
N VAL A 170 2.51 9.25 5.29
CA VAL A 170 2.08 8.13 4.45
C VAL A 170 1.01 8.59 3.45
N PHE A 171 1.16 8.21 2.19
CA PHE A 171 0.13 8.36 1.16
C PHE A 171 -0.44 6.99 0.81
N ILE A 172 -1.76 6.88 0.83
CA ILE A 172 -2.49 5.69 0.37
C ILE A 172 -3.37 6.10 -0.81
N VAL A 173 -3.22 5.39 -1.92
CA VAL A 173 -3.98 5.65 -3.14
C VAL A 173 -4.84 4.42 -3.47
N ILE A 174 -6.15 4.58 -3.59
CA ILE A 174 -7.08 3.48 -3.82
C ILE A 174 -7.86 3.72 -5.11
N ASP A 175 -7.71 2.83 -6.08
CA ASP A 175 -8.48 2.87 -7.32
C ASP A 175 -9.76 2.05 -7.23
N ALA A 176 -10.82 2.57 -7.85
CA ALA A 176 -12.09 1.88 -8.11
C ALA A 176 -12.69 1.22 -6.86
N PHE A 177 -12.74 1.96 -5.75
CA PHE A 177 -13.07 1.41 -4.44
C PHE A 177 -14.50 0.82 -4.35
N ASP A 178 -15.41 1.23 -5.23
CA ASP A 178 -16.75 0.61 -5.38
C ASP A 178 -16.70 -0.84 -5.88
N GLU A 179 -15.61 -1.24 -6.55
CA GLU A 179 -15.45 -2.60 -7.07
C GLU A 179 -15.05 -3.61 -6.00
N CYS A 180 -14.66 -3.15 -4.81
CA CYS A 180 -14.48 -4.00 -3.65
C CYS A 180 -15.86 -4.40 -3.07
N ASP A 181 -16.11 -5.71 -2.93
CA ASP A 181 -17.34 -6.27 -2.37
C ASP A 181 -17.54 -5.78 -0.93
N ASP A 182 -18.80 -5.45 -0.63
CA ASP A 182 -19.22 -4.91 0.66
C ASP A 182 -20.46 -5.63 1.20
N THR A 183 -20.83 -6.78 0.61
CA THR A 183 -21.94 -7.62 1.10
C THR A 183 -21.74 -8.06 2.56
N ASP A 184 -20.48 -8.18 3.00
CA ASP A 184 -20.11 -8.50 4.37
C ASP A 184 -19.64 -7.28 5.19
N GLY A 185 -19.75 -6.06 4.66
CA GLY A 185 -19.28 -4.82 5.29
C GLY A 185 -17.76 -4.59 5.25
N SER A 186 -17.00 -5.37 4.47
CA SER A 186 -15.53 -5.28 4.41
C SER A 186 -15.01 -3.91 3.97
N ARG A 187 -15.68 -3.28 3.01
CA ARG A 187 -15.27 -1.96 2.50
C ARG A 187 -15.46 -0.90 3.57
N THR A 188 -16.60 -0.93 4.26
CA THR A 188 -16.91 -0.01 5.36
C THR A 188 -15.91 -0.18 6.50
N ARG A 189 -15.66 -1.42 6.95
CA ARG A 189 -14.66 -1.72 7.99
C ARG A 189 -13.26 -1.24 7.60
N PHE A 190 -12.88 -1.38 6.33
CA PHE A 190 -11.58 -0.94 5.85
C PHE A 190 -11.42 0.58 5.94
N LEU A 191 -12.42 1.34 5.47
CA LEU A 191 -12.42 2.80 5.61
C LEU A 191 -12.40 3.23 7.09
N ASP A 192 -13.21 2.60 7.94
CA ASP A 192 -13.24 2.93 9.37
C ASP A 192 -11.86 2.76 10.01
N ARG A 193 -11.13 1.71 9.64
CA ARG A 193 -9.75 1.49 10.11
C ARG A 193 -8.80 2.56 9.57
N LEU A 194 -8.84 2.86 8.28
CA LEU A 194 -8.00 3.90 7.67
C LEU A 194 -8.25 5.28 8.29
N PHE A 195 -9.50 5.69 8.49
CA PHE A 195 -9.84 6.97 9.10
C PHE A 195 -9.47 7.03 10.58
N SER A 196 -9.66 5.94 11.33
CA SER A 196 -9.20 5.84 12.72
C SER A 196 -7.68 6.03 12.84
N ILE A 197 -6.93 5.49 11.88
CA ILE A 197 -5.47 5.63 11.82
C ILE A 197 -5.08 7.04 11.34
N GLN A 198 -5.74 7.59 10.33
CA GLN A 198 -5.53 8.96 9.84
C GLN A 198 -5.67 10.01 10.95
N ASN A 199 -6.55 9.80 11.93
CA ASN A 199 -6.67 10.70 13.08
C ASN A 199 -5.39 10.74 13.95
N LYS A 200 -4.58 9.67 13.95
CA LYS A 200 -3.40 9.50 14.80
C LYS A 200 -2.09 9.83 14.11
N ILE A 201 -1.99 9.62 12.79
CA ILE A 201 -0.75 9.78 12.01
C ILE A 201 -0.93 10.69 10.80
N ARG A 202 0.16 11.18 10.20
CA ARG A 202 0.12 12.00 8.97
C ARG A 202 -0.14 11.09 7.76
N LEU A 203 -1.37 10.63 7.60
CA LEU A 203 -1.80 9.76 6.50
C LEU A 203 -2.73 10.53 5.55
N ASN A 204 -2.40 10.55 4.27
CA ASN A 204 -3.22 11.15 3.23
C ASN A 204 -3.83 10.07 2.35
N LEU A 205 -5.15 10.13 2.16
CA LEU A 205 -5.91 9.13 1.40
C LEU A 205 -6.38 9.75 0.08
N PHE A 206 -6.08 9.10 -1.03
CA PHE A 206 -6.69 9.38 -2.32
C PHE A 206 -7.53 8.18 -2.72
N ALA A 207 -8.78 8.40 -3.14
CA ALA A 207 -9.64 7.31 -3.57
C ALA A 207 -10.48 7.69 -4.80
N THR A 208 -10.64 6.74 -5.73
CA THR A 208 -11.57 6.88 -6.86
C THR A 208 -12.74 5.91 -6.72
N SER A 209 -13.94 6.31 -7.16
CA SER A 209 -15.12 5.45 -7.17
C SER A 209 -16.20 5.94 -8.15
N ARG A 210 -17.28 5.17 -8.36
CA ARG A 210 -18.47 5.58 -9.13
C ARG A 210 -19.32 6.62 -8.42
#